data_AF-A0A9J6GJX0-F1
#
_entry.id   AF-A0A9J6GJX0-F1
#
_cell.length_a   1.000
_cell.length_b   1.000
_cell.length_c   1.000
_cell.angle_alpha   90.00
_cell.angle_beta   90.00
_cell.angle_gamma   90.00
#
_symmetry.space_group_name_H-M   'P 1'
#
loop_
_entity.id
_entity.type
_entity.pdbx_description
1 polymer ?
#
loop_
_entity_poly.entity_id
_entity_poly.type
_entity_poly.pdbx_seq_one_letter_code
_entity_poly.pdbx_strand_id
1 'polypeptide(L)'
;MSFCNEQFELMSTRHSKIEKENAVLRKENATLSAECKELKEAVAVSERTLLSLEQYFRNKNIEIKGLTASEDKDLPEIPKKVGDTISEPITEPDVDICHRVPRKDGGCPNFVVQFHSRAKRDAVDEKARKKRVRTDEIGAPGRYPVYVNDHLCPELKILLKQATARKNEKQWKYVWTDEGKIFARKTDTSRVLRITSPNDLEKMQ
;
A
#
# COMPACT_ATOMS: atom_id res chain seq x y z
N MET A 1 -60.42 -11.44 -45.37
CA MET A 1 -59.51 -12.55 -44.97
C MET A 1 -58.08 -12.38 -45.46
N SER A 2 -57.82 -11.87 -46.68
CA SER A 2 -56.44 -11.72 -47.19
C SER A 2 -55.55 -10.74 -46.39
N PHE A 3 -56.09 -9.59 -45.95
CA PHE A 3 -55.34 -8.59 -45.18
C PHE A 3 -54.80 -9.12 -43.83
N CYS A 4 -55.62 -9.87 -43.07
CA CYS A 4 -55.16 -10.46 -41.81
C CYS A 4 -54.05 -11.49 -42.01
N ASN A 5 -54.10 -12.26 -43.09
CA ASN A 5 -53.06 -13.23 -43.41
C ASN A 5 -51.74 -12.55 -43.77
N GLU A 6 -51.80 -11.48 -44.58
CA GLU A 6 -50.63 -10.71 -44.98
C GLU A 6 -49.95 -10.00 -43.80
N GLN A 7 -50.73 -9.42 -42.88
CA GLN A 7 -50.21 -8.84 -41.63
C GLN A 7 -49.60 -9.90 -40.71
N PHE A 8 -50.19 -11.10 -40.63
CA PHE A 8 -49.67 -12.21 -39.84
C PHE A 8 -48.32 -12.70 -40.36
N GLU A 9 -48.18 -12.89 -41.68
CA GLU A 9 -46.91 -13.27 -42.32
C GLU A 9 -45.82 -12.22 -42.09
N LEU A 10 -46.17 -10.93 -42.19
CA LEU A 10 -45.26 -9.83 -41.95
C LEU A 10 -44.81 -9.77 -40.47
N MET A 11 -45.69 -10.11 -39.54
CA MET A 11 -45.36 -10.21 -38.12
C MET A 11 -44.48 -11.44 -37.83
N SER A 12 -44.76 -12.59 -38.45
CA SER A 12 -43.97 -13.82 -38.31
C SER A 12 -42.54 -13.63 -38.80
N THR A 13 -42.38 -12.99 -39.96
CA THR A 13 -41.04 -12.67 -40.51
C THR A 13 -40.27 -11.69 -39.63
N ARG A 14 -40.93 -10.67 -39.05
CA ARG A 14 -40.31 -9.77 -38.06
C ARG A 14 -39.91 -10.52 -36.78
N HIS A 15 -40.77 -11.41 -36.28
CA HIS A 15 -40.48 -12.21 -35.10
C HIS A 15 -39.24 -13.09 -35.31
N SER A 16 -39.16 -13.80 -36.45
CA SER A 16 -38.00 -14.61 -36.79
C SER A 16 -36.70 -13.79 -36.91
N LYS A 17 -36.77 -12.56 -37.43
CA LYS A 17 -35.60 -11.65 -37.46
C LYS A 17 -35.16 -11.27 -36.04
N ILE A 18 -36.10 -10.89 -35.18
CA ILE A 18 -35.84 -10.50 -33.78
C ILE A 18 -35.25 -11.68 -32.99
N GLU A 19 -35.72 -12.91 -33.21
CA GLU A 19 -35.18 -14.10 -32.55
C GLU A 19 -33.72 -14.36 -32.96
N LYS A 20 -33.40 -14.22 -34.26
CA LYS A 20 -32.03 -14.35 -34.77
C LYS A 20 -31.12 -13.27 -34.19
N GLU A 21 -31.56 -12.02 -34.18
CA GLU A 21 -30.81 -10.90 -33.59
C GLU A 21 -30.60 -11.11 -32.07
N ASN A 22 -31.63 -11.56 -31.34
CA ASN A 22 -31.50 -11.88 -29.92
C ASN A 22 -30.51 -13.01 -29.66
N ALA A 23 -30.49 -14.04 -30.51
CA ALA A 23 -29.53 -15.14 -30.38
C ALA A 23 -28.08 -14.64 -30.56
N VAL A 24 -27.85 -13.77 -31.55
CA VAL A 24 -26.54 -13.14 -31.78
C VAL A 24 -26.15 -12.25 -30.60
N LEU A 25 -27.04 -11.36 -30.15
CA LEU A 25 -26.79 -10.45 -29.02
C LEU A 25 -26.51 -11.20 -27.71
N ARG A 26 -27.19 -12.34 -27.46
CA ARG A 26 -26.91 -13.17 -26.29
C ARG A 26 -25.54 -13.83 -26.37
N LYS A 27 -25.13 -14.27 -27.57
CA LYS A 27 -23.81 -14.85 -27.79
C LYS A 27 -22.72 -13.79 -27.61
N GLU A 28 -22.88 -12.61 -28.19
CA GLU A 28 -21.95 -11.49 -28.03
C GLU A 28 -21.84 -11.05 -26.56
N ASN A 29 -22.96 -10.92 -25.84
CA ASN A 29 -22.93 -10.60 -24.41
C ASN A 29 -22.19 -11.67 -23.58
N ALA A 30 -22.36 -12.95 -23.90
CA ALA A 30 -21.64 -14.02 -23.22
C ALA A 30 -20.12 -13.92 -23.48
N THR A 31 -19.72 -13.69 -24.73
CA THR A 31 -18.31 -13.48 -25.10
C THR A 31 -17.74 -12.25 -24.40
N LEU A 32 -18.40 -11.10 -24.49
CA LEU A 32 -17.97 -9.85 -23.86
C LEU A 32 -17.87 -9.99 -22.33
N SER A 33 -18.81 -10.70 -21.70
CA SER A 33 -18.76 -10.97 -20.26
C SER A 33 -17.57 -11.86 -19.88
N ALA A 34 -17.20 -12.82 -20.72
CA ALA A 34 -16.04 -13.68 -20.50
C ALA A 34 -14.73 -12.87 -20.66
N GLU A 35 -14.60 -12.10 -21.73
CA GLU A 35 -13.44 -11.21 -21.97
C GLU A 35 -13.29 -10.18 -20.85
N CYS A 36 -14.40 -9.57 -20.38
CA CYS A 36 -14.38 -8.64 -19.26
C CYS A 36 -13.88 -9.29 -17.97
N LYS A 37 -14.18 -10.57 -17.74
CA LYS A 37 -13.69 -11.30 -16.57
C LYS A 37 -12.17 -11.55 -16.69
N GLU A 38 -11.72 -12.04 -17.84
CA GLU A 38 -10.30 -12.30 -18.10
C GLU A 38 -9.46 -11.02 -17.99
N LEU A 39 -9.93 -9.91 -18.55
CA LEU A 39 -9.26 -8.61 -18.46
C LEU A 39 -9.16 -8.13 -17.01
N LYS A 40 -10.23 -8.26 -16.21
CA LYS A 40 -10.20 -7.89 -14.79
C LYS A 40 -9.18 -8.72 -14.01
N GLU A 41 -9.09 -10.02 -14.29
CA GLU A 41 -8.11 -10.90 -13.65
C GLU A 41 -6.67 -10.52 -14.05
N ALA A 42 -6.42 -10.23 -15.33
CA ALA A 42 -5.12 -9.81 -15.83
C ALA A 42 -4.68 -8.45 -15.24
N VAL A 43 -5.61 -7.49 -15.13
CA VAL A 43 -5.37 -6.19 -14.49
C VAL A 43 -5.00 -6.40 -13.01
N ALA A 44 -5.76 -7.22 -12.28
CA ALA A 44 -5.48 -7.49 -10.86
C ALA A 44 -4.10 -8.14 -10.65
N VAL A 45 -3.67 -9.03 -11.55
CA VAL A 45 -2.31 -9.62 -11.50
C VAL A 45 -1.23 -8.55 -11.78
N SER A 46 -1.48 -7.68 -12.76
CA SER A 46 -0.56 -6.60 -13.13
C SER A 46 -0.40 -5.59 -11.99
N GLU A 47 -1.50 -5.15 -11.38
CA GLU A 47 -1.49 -4.24 -10.22
C GLU A 47 -0.73 -4.84 -9.04
N ARG A 48 -0.93 -6.13 -8.74
CA ARG A 48 -0.18 -6.82 -7.67
C ARG A 48 1.31 -6.90 -7.96
N THR A 49 1.69 -7.07 -9.22
CA THR A 49 3.09 -7.12 -9.64
C THR A 49 3.75 -5.76 -9.53
N LEU A 50 3.08 -4.71 -10.02
CA LEU A 50 3.52 -3.32 -9.89
C LEU A 50 3.72 -2.95 -8.42
N LEU A 51 2.74 -3.27 -7.57
CA LEU A 51 2.82 -3.04 -6.13
C LEU A 51 4.05 -3.71 -5.50
N SER A 52 4.32 -4.96 -5.86
CA SER A 52 5.47 -5.70 -5.36
C SER A 52 6.79 -5.08 -5.80
N LEU A 53 6.88 -4.62 -7.05
CA LEU A 53 8.07 -3.95 -7.59
C LEU A 53 8.30 -2.60 -6.92
N GLU A 54 7.24 -1.81 -6.76
CA GLU A 54 7.29 -0.53 -6.06
C GLU A 54 7.79 -0.67 -4.62
N GLN A 55 7.30 -1.69 -3.91
CA GLN A 55 7.76 -1.95 -2.55
C GLN A 55 9.19 -2.50 -2.53
N TYR A 56 9.58 -3.29 -3.55
CA TYR A 56 10.94 -3.78 -3.70
C TYR A 56 11.94 -2.62 -3.88
N PHE A 57 11.64 -1.61 -4.69
CA PHE A 57 12.50 -0.43 -4.84
C PHE A 57 12.68 0.37 -3.55
N ARG A 58 11.79 0.19 -2.56
CA ARG A 58 11.85 0.87 -1.26
C ARG A 58 12.41 -0.02 -0.15
N ASN A 59 12.83 -1.25 -0.45
CA ASN A 59 13.28 -2.22 0.56
C ASN A 59 14.61 -1.86 1.23
N LYS A 60 15.32 -0.85 0.73
CA LYS A 60 16.50 -0.26 1.35
C LYS A 60 16.21 1.13 1.93
N ASN A 61 14.96 1.50 2.09
CA ASN A 61 14.59 2.85 2.51
C ASN A 61 13.89 2.81 3.87
N ILE A 62 14.21 3.77 4.72
CA ILE A 62 13.42 4.12 5.90
C ILE A 62 12.73 5.47 5.69
N GLU A 63 11.57 5.62 6.32
CA GLU A 63 10.83 6.88 6.40
C GLU A 63 10.90 7.42 7.83
N ILE A 64 11.49 8.60 8.01
CA ILE A 64 11.59 9.32 9.28
C ILE A 64 10.50 10.40 9.33
N LYS A 65 9.69 10.37 10.39
CA LYS A 65 8.56 11.29 10.63
C LYS A 65 8.74 12.06 11.93
N GLY A 66 8.07 13.20 12.03
CA GLY A 66 8.06 14.03 13.24
C GLY A 66 9.09 15.16 13.26
N LEU A 67 9.73 15.43 12.11
CA LEU A 67 10.67 16.53 11.93
C LEU A 67 9.97 17.72 11.27
N THR A 68 10.28 18.95 11.68
CA THR A 68 9.71 20.15 11.07
C THR A 68 10.55 20.60 9.86
N ALA A 69 10.18 21.69 9.17
CA ALA A 69 10.91 22.17 7.99
C ALA A 69 12.24 22.86 8.34
N SER A 70 12.41 23.35 9.58
CA SER A 70 13.64 24.05 10.00
C SER A 70 14.90 23.19 9.96
N GLU A 71 14.74 21.88 9.98
CA GLU A 71 15.77 20.85 10.04
C GLU A 71 16.36 20.53 8.65
N ASP A 72 15.88 21.18 7.58
CA ASP A 72 16.41 21.00 6.22
C ASP A 72 17.89 21.40 6.09
N LYS A 73 18.37 22.32 6.92
CA LYS A 73 19.78 22.72 6.88
C LYS A 73 20.72 21.60 7.30
N ASP A 74 20.22 20.64 8.07
CA ASP A 74 20.96 19.51 8.63
C ASP A 74 20.57 18.17 7.97
N LEU A 75 19.98 18.22 6.76
CA LEU A 75 19.49 17.06 5.99
C LEU A 75 20.45 15.85 6.00
N PRO A 76 21.77 16.02 5.75
CA PRO A 76 22.74 14.91 5.78
C PRO A 76 23.09 14.40 7.19
N GLU A 77 22.89 15.21 8.23
CA GLU A 77 23.30 14.90 9.61
C GLU A 77 22.20 14.18 10.40
N ILE A 78 20.93 14.38 10.03
CA ILE A 78 19.78 13.74 10.70
C ILE A 78 19.93 12.20 10.77
N PRO A 79 20.28 11.47 9.70
CA PRO A 79 20.48 10.02 9.78
C PRO A 79 21.55 9.65 10.80
N LYS A 80 22.68 10.38 10.84
CA LYS A 80 23.77 10.14 11.80
C LYS A 80 23.27 10.29 13.24
N LYS A 81 22.62 11.43 13.55
CA LYS A 81 22.07 11.73 14.89
C LYS A 81 21.02 10.71 15.33
N VAL A 82 20.16 10.25 14.41
CA VAL A 82 19.19 9.19 14.68
C VAL A 82 19.90 7.87 14.98
N GLY A 83 20.90 7.49 14.17
CA GLY A 83 21.70 6.28 14.35
C GLY A 83 22.41 6.23 15.70
N ASP A 84 23.06 7.32 16.09
CA ASP A 84 23.72 7.46 17.40
C ASP A 84 22.71 7.31 18.55
N THR A 85 21.54 7.94 18.40
CA THR A 85 20.48 7.85 19.40
C THR A 85 20.02 6.41 19.59
N ILE A 86 19.83 5.64 18.52
CA ILE A 86 19.35 4.24 18.61
C ILE A 86 20.47 3.21 18.84
N SER A 87 21.72 3.66 19.03
CA SER A 87 22.90 2.80 19.17
C SER A 87 23.13 1.88 17.96
N GLU A 88 22.86 2.41 16.76
CA GLU A 88 23.16 1.82 15.46
C GLU A 88 23.69 2.94 14.54
N PRO A 89 24.97 3.30 14.64
CA PRO A 89 25.53 4.48 13.97
C PRO A 89 25.31 4.40 12.46
N ILE A 90 24.79 5.47 11.87
CA ILE A 90 24.61 5.58 10.41
C ILE A 90 25.70 6.49 9.89
N THR A 91 26.54 6.00 8.99
CA THR A 91 27.67 6.74 8.43
C THR A 91 27.39 7.15 6.98
N GLU A 92 28.15 8.09 6.43
CA GLU A 92 27.97 8.54 5.03
C GLU A 92 28.05 7.39 4.02
N PRO A 93 28.99 6.43 4.12
CA PRO A 93 29.04 5.28 3.21
C PRO A 93 27.85 4.31 3.32
N ASP A 94 27.03 4.42 4.36
CA ASP A 94 25.81 3.61 4.49
C ASP A 94 24.66 4.17 3.63
N VAL A 95 24.68 5.49 3.37
CA VAL A 95 23.57 6.25 2.80
C VAL A 95 23.83 6.54 1.32
N ASP A 96 22.90 6.11 0.48
CA ASP A 96 22.87 6.40 -0.95
C ASP A 96 22.25 7.77 -1.21
N ILE A 97 21.02 7.98 -0.71
CA ILE A 97 20.25 9.22 -0.92
C ILE A 97 19.47 9.56 0.35
N CYS A 98 19.51 10.83 0.76
CA CYS A 98 18.65 11.38 1.79
C CYS A 98 17.88 12.57 1.23
N HIS A 99 16.55 12.55 1.33
CA HIS A 99 15.71 13.64 0.83
C HIS A 99 14.35 13.67 1.53
N ARG A 100 13.61 14.77 1.35
CA ARG A 100 12.22 14.85 1.79
C ARG A 100 11.24 14.39 0.72
N VAL A 101 10.18 13.72 1.15
CA VAL A 101 9.06 13.33 0.31
C VAL A 101 7.81 14.11 0.71
N PRO A 102 7.18 14.85 -0.23
CA PRO A 102 5.97 15.61 0.04
C PRO A 102 4.85 14.74 0.60
N ARG A 103 4.06 15.33 1.50
CA ARG A 103 2.84 14.69 1.99
C ARG A 103 1.63 15.20 1.22
N LYS A 104 0.69 14.30 0.95
CA LYS A 104 -0.58 14.63 0.28
C LYS A 104 -1.45 15.61 1.09
N ASP A 105 -1.30 15.63 2.41
CA ASP A 105 -2.08 16.50 3.31
C ASP A 105 -1.44 17.89 3.51
N GLY A 106 -0.39 18.22 2.77
CA GLY A 106 0.31 19.51 2.89
C GLY A 106 1.07 19.69 4.20
N GLY A 107 1.14 18.66 5.06
CA GLY A 107 1.94 18.69 6.28
C GLY A 107 3.44 18.69 6.00
N CYS A 108 4.24 18.92 7.05
CA CYS A 108 5.71 18.87 6.96
C CYS A 108 6.17 17.57 6.27
N PRO A 109 6.91 17.64 5.15
CA PRO A 109 7.33 16.47 4.39
C PRO A 109 8.13 15.48 5.25
N ASN A 110 7.93 14.19 5.00
CA ASN A 110 8.67 13.14 5.70
C ASN A 110 10.07 13.02 5.10
N PHE A 111 11.02 12.56 5.90
CA PHE A 111 12.36 12.24 5.43
C PHE A 111 12.44 10.80 4.94
N VAL A 112 13.13 10.59 3.84
CA VAL A 112 13.47 9.27 3.33
C VAL A 112 14.98 9.15 3.27
N VAL A 113 15.49 8.07 3.85
CA VAL A 113 16.90 7.68 3.79
C VAL A 113 16.99 6.36 3.07
N GLN A 114 17.68 6.34 1.93
CA GLN A 114 17.99 5.15 1.16
C GLN A 114 19.39 4.68 1.52
N PHE A 115 19.53 3.41 1.87
CA PHE A 115 20.80 2.77 2.20
C PHE A 115 21.36 2.00 1.01
N HIS A 116 22.69 1.86 0.94
CA HIS A 116 23.30 0.94 -0.02
C HIS A 116 23.05 -0.53 0.33
N SER A 117 23.00 -0.84 1.63
CA SER A 117 22.82 -2.19 2.17
C SER A 117 21.45 -2.38 2.82
N ARG A 118 20.72 -3.42 2.41
CA ARG A 118 19.48 -3.84 3.08
C ARG A 118 19.74 -4.28 4.52
N ALA A 119 20.87 -4.96 4.77
CA ALA A 119 21.22 -5.40 6.12
C ALA A 119 21.41 -4.22 7.08
N LYS A 120 22.04 -3.13 6.60
CA LYS A 120 22.20 -1.91 7.41
C LYS A 120 20.85 -1.25 7.71
N ARG A 121 20.00 -1.15 6.69
CA ARG A 121 18.62 -0.67 6.83
C ARG A 121 17.84 -1.49 7.87
N ASP A 122 17.90 -2.82 7.77
CA ASP A 122 17.19 -3.75 8.66
C ASP A 122 17.66 -3.59 10.11
N ALA A 123 18.97 -3.46 10.34
CA ALA A 123 19.54 -3.23 11.67
C ALA A 123 19.07 -1.90 12.31
N VAL A 124 19.06 -0.82 11.52
CA VAL A 124 18.55 0.50 11.95
C VAL A 124 17.08 0.42 12.32
N ASP A 125 16.24 -0.20 11.49
CA ASP A 125 14.80 -0.32 11.74
C ASP A 125 14.52 -1.15 13.00
N GLU A 126 15.22 -2.27 13.20
CA GLU A 126 15.07 -3.10 14.39
C GLU A 126 15.41 -2.34 15.68
N LYS A 127 16.48 -1.56 15.67
CA LYS A 127 16.95 -0.77 16.82
C LYS A 127 16.01 0.40 17.10
N ALA A 128 15.53 1.07 16.05
CA ALA A 128 14.59 2.17 16.19
C ALA A 128 13.23 1.73 16.74
N ARG A 129 12.76 0.51 16.44
CA ARG A 129 11.52 -0.03 17.06
C ARG A 129 11.63 -0.22 18.58
N LYS A 130 12.85 -0.41 19.09
CA LYS A 130 13.13 -0.63 20.51
C LYS A 130 13.34 0.67 21.29
N LYS A 131 13.65 1.79 20.60
CA LYS A 131 13.91 3.09 21.23
C LYS A 131 12.99 4.18 20.69
N ARG A 132 12.33 4.91 21.60
CA ARG A 132 11.54 6.10 21.26
C ARG A 132 12.44 7.32 21.10
N VAL A 133 12.84 7.62 19.86
CA VAL A 133 13.63 8.81 19.52
C VAL A 133 12.78 10.07 19.68
N ARG A 134 13.42 11.18 20.07
CA ARG A 134 12.80 12.49 20.19
C ARG A 134 13.58 13.57 19.47
N THR A 135 12.92 14.68 19.15
CA THR A 135 13.51 15.83 18.46
C THR A 135 14.70 16.41 19.24
N ASP A 136 14.59 16.55 20.56
CA ASP A 136 15.66 17.08 21.43
C ASP A 136 16.92 16.20 21.45
N GLU A 137 16.76 14.87 21.34
CA GLU A 137 17.87 13.91 21.32
C GLU A 137 18.69 13.98 20.03
N ILE A 138 18.11 14.49 18.95
CA ILE A 138 18.76 14.65 17.64
C ILE A 138 19.06 16.13 17.32
N GLY A 139 19.05 17.00 18.33
CA GLY A 139 19.36 18.42 18.17
C GLY A 139 18.35 19.22 17.35
N ALA A 140 17.12 18.73 17.21
CA ALA A 140 16.00 19.44 16.60
C ALA A 140 15.18 20.19 17.67
N PRO A 141 14.54 21.32 17.33
CA PRO A 141 13.74 22.09 18.27
C PRO A 141 12.50 21.32 18.74
N GLY A 142 12.10 21.58 19.99
CA GLY A 142 10.93 20.95 20.60
C GLY A 142 11.21 19.59 21.21
N ARG A 143 10.17 18.94 21.74
CA ARG A 143 10.29 17.72 22.55
C ARG A 143 9.30 16.64 22.13
N TYR A 144 9.20 16.39 20.82
CA TYR A 144 8.19 15.52 20.22
C TYR A 144 8.79 14.19 19.73
N PRO A 145 7.98 13.13 19.59
CA PRO A 145 8.47 11.84 19.09
C PRO A 145 8.90 11.90 17.62
N VAL A 146 10.04 11.26 17.32
CA VAL A 146 10.53 11.00 15.96
C VAL A 146 10.32 9.52 15.66
N TYR A 147 9.69 9.22 14.54
CA TYR A 147 9.35 7.86 14.16
C TYR A 147 10.18 7.42 12.96
N VAL A 148 10.92 6.33 13.12
CA VAL A 148 11.59 5.61 12.02
C VAL A 148 10.71 4.44 11.63
N ASN A 149 10.37 4.32 10.36
CA ASN A 149 9.49 3.27 9.84
C ASN A 149 10.03 2.70 8.53
N ASP A 150 9.53 1.52 8.14
CA ASP A 150 9.64 1.03 6.76
C ASP A 150 9.09 2.08 5.77
N HIS A 151 9.80 2.30 4.67
CA HIS A 151 9.28 3.12 3.58
C HIS A 151 8.29 2.31 2.72
N LEU A 152 7.00 2.43 3.06
CA LEU A 152 5.94 1.79 2.30
C LEU A 152 5.54 2.60 1.05
N CYS A 153 5.18 1.91 -0.03
CA CYS A 153 4.50 2.55 -1.16
C CYS A 153 3.12 3.10 -0.75
N PRO A 154 2.55 4.05 -1.51
CA PRO A 154 1.29 4.71 -1.17
C PRO A 154 0.12 3.74 -0.90
N GLU A 155 -0.02 2.69 -1.70
CA GLU A 155 -1.08 1.69 -1.61
C GLU A 155 -0.96 0.88 -0.32
N LEU A 156 0.26 0.47 0.05
CA LEU A 156 0.50 -0.22 1.32
C LEU A 156 0.33 0.72 2.53
N LYS A 157 0.62 2.02 2.39
CA LYS A 157 0.27 3.01 3.44
C LYS A 157 -1.24 3.10 3.65
N ILE A 158 -2.03 3.07 2.57
CA ILE A 158 -3.50 3.03 2.63
C ILE A 158 -3.97 1.73 3.30
N LEU A 159 -3.44 0.59 2.88
CA LEU A 159 -3.78 -0.72 3.44
C LEU A 159 -3.42 -0.82 4.93
N LEU A 160 -2.27 -0.27 5.34
CA LEU A 160 -1.86 -0.20 6.74
C LEU A 160 -2.83 0.66 7.57
N LYS A 161 -3.28 1.79 7.01
CA LYS A 161 -4.29 2.64 7.66
C LYS A 161 -5.62 1.89 7.83
N GLN A 162 -6.07 1.17 6.81
CA GLN A 162 -7.28 0.34 6.87
C GLN A 162 -7.13 -0.80 7.89
N ALA A 163 -6.00 -1.51 7.89
CA ALA A 163 -5.69 -2.55 8.87
C ALA A 163 -5.68 -2.02 10.30
N THR A 164 -5.11 -0.83 10.52
CA THR A 164 -5.09 -0.18 11.83
C THR A 164 -6.49 0.24 12.28
N ALA A 165 -7.32 0.77 11.38
CA ALA A 165 -8.72 1.07 11.69
C ALA A 165 -9.50 -0.20 12.07
N ARG A 166 -9.33 -1.27 11.27
CA ARG A 166 -9.94 -2.58 11.52
C ARG A 166 -9.47 -3.20 12.83
N LYS A 167 -8.20 -3.01 13.17
CA LYS A 167 -7.62 -3.44 14.46
C LYS A 167 -8.42 -2.87 15.63
N ASN A 168 -8.70 -1.56 15.58
CA ASN A 168 -9.43 -0.87 16.64
C ASN A 168 -10.91 -1.30 16.67
N GLU A 169 -11.55 -1.43 15.50
CA GLU A 169 -12.95 -1.85 15.38
C GLU A 169 -13.21 -3.26 15.93
N LYS A 170 -12.29 -4.20 15.65
CA LYS A 170 -12.42 -5.63 16.02
C LYS A 170 -11.56 -6.03 17.21
N GLN A 171 -11.01 -5.06 17.93
CA GLN A 171 -10.22 -5.27 19.14
C GLN A 171 -9.05 -6.25 18.94
N TRP A 172 -8.40 -6.20 17.77
CA TRP A 172 -7.14 -6.91 17.57
C TRP A 172 -6.03 -6.20 18.34
N LYS A 173 -5.08 -6.96 18.90
CA LYS A 173 -4.02 -6.37 19.71
C LYS A 173 -2.94 -5.69 18.85
N TYR A 174 -2.56 -6.31 17.73
CA TYR A 174 -1.38 -5.91 16.96
C TYR A 174 -1.67 -5.72 15.47
N VAL A 175 -1.13 -4.63 14.93
CA VAL A 175 -0.86 -4.42 13.49
C VAL A 175 0.52 -3.78 13.43
N TRP A 176 1.39 -4.31 12.58
CA TRP A 176 2.75 -3.79 12.40
C TRP A 176 3.22 -4.03 10.97
N THR A 177 4.31 -3.36 10.60
CA THR A 177 5.04 -3.67 9.38
C THR A 177 6.36 -4.33 9.71
N ASP A 178 6.80 -5.19 8.82
CA ASP A 178 8.12 -5.81 8.85
C ASP A 178 8.56 -6.10 7.42
N GLU A 179 9.77 -5.69 7.06
CA GLU A 179 10.31 -5.76 5.69
C GLU A 179 9.36 -5.21 4.60
N GLY A 180 8.65 -4.12 4.89
CA GLY A 180 7.67 -3.54 3.96
C GLY A 180 6.40 -4.39 3.75
N LYS A 181 6.17 -5.43 4.57
CA LYS A 181 4.95 -6.25 4.58
C LYS A 181 4.12 -5.88 5.80
N ILE A 182 2.79 -6.03 5.69
CA ILE A 182 1.85 -5.70 6.78
C ILE A 182 1.39 -6.99 7.46
N PHE A 183 1.40 -6.98 8.78
CA PHE A 183 0.99 -8.10 9.62
C PHE A 183 0.01 -7.64 10.70
N ALA A 184 -0.85 -8.56 11.11
CA ALA A 184 -1.79 -8.37 12.20
C ALA A 184 -1.86 -9.62 13.09
N ARG A 185 -2.18 -9.42 14.36
CA ARG A 185 -2.34 -10.52 15.33
C ARG A 185 -3.39 -10.16 16.38
N LYS A 186 -4.39 -11.03 16.57
CA LYS A 186 -5.53 -10.75 17.46
C LYS A 186 -5.14 -10.73 18.94
N THR A 187 -4.41 -11.74 19.40
CA THR A 187 -3.91 -11.87 20.78
C THR A 187 -2.45 -12.33 20.80
N ASP A 188 -1.80 -12.38 21.97
CA ASP A 188 -0.42 -12.86 22.15
C ASP A 188 -0.20 -14.33 21.79
N THR A 189 -1.27 -15.10 21.65
CA THR A 189 -1.25 -16.53 21.32
C THR A 189 -1.83 -16.83 19.94
N SER A 190 -2.56 -15.88 19.34
CA SER A 190 -3.17 -16.06 18.01
C SER A 190 -2.12 -16.23 16.91
N ARG A 191 -2.49 -16.82 15.78
CA ARG A 191 -1.62 -16.85 14.60
C ARG A 191 -1.42 -15.44 14.03
N VAL A 192 -0.26 -15.20 13.42
CA VAL A 192 -0.01 -13.98 12.64
C VAL A 192 -0.76 -14.06 11.32
N LEU A 193 -1.47 -13.00 10.97
CA LEU A 193 -2.12 -12.81 9.67
C LEU A 193 -1.28 -11.82 8.85
N ARG A 194 -0.83 -12.23 7.67
CA ARG A 194 -0.24 -11.31 6.68
C ARG A 194 -1.37 -10.65 5.90
N ILE A 195 -1.32 -9.32 5.79
CA ILE A 195 -2.29 -8.52 5.06
C ILE A 195 -1.63 -8.09 3.75
N THR A 196 -2.15 -8.59 2.64
CA THR A 196 -1.64 -8.32 1.29
C THR A 196 -2.64 -7.58 0.40
N SER A 197 -3.92 -7.61 0.77
CA SER A 197 -5.00 -6.92 0.07
C SER A 197 -6.10 -6.50 1.05
N PRO A 198 -7.01 -5.61 0.64
CA PRO A 198 -8.19 -5.26 1.44
C PRO A 198 -9.05 -6.47 1.82
N ASN A 199 -9.08 -7.52 1.00
CA ASN A 199 -9.86 -8.73 1.28
C ASN A 199 -9.30 -9.53 2.48
N ASP A 200 -8.03 -9.34 2.84
CA ASP A 200 -7.47 -9.95 4.05
C ASP A 200 -8.02 -9.29 5.34
N LEU A 201 -8.54 -8.07 5.25
CA LEU A 201 -9.14 -7.36 6.40
C LEU A 201 -10.45 -8.01 6.86
N GLU A 202 -11.15 -8.72 5.97
CA GLU A 202 -12.36 -9.48 6.31
C GLU A 202 -12.07 -10.64 7.26
N LYS A 203 -10.83 -11.15 7.23
CA LYS A 203 -10.34 -12.20 8.14
C LYS A 203 -10.04 -11.64 9.54
N MET A 204 -9.99 -10.32 9.68
CA MET A 204 -9.93 -9.64 10.98
C MET A 204 -11.35 -9.48 11.52
N GLN A 205 -11.90 -10.54 12.10
CA GLN A 205 -13.17 -10.54 12.85
C GLN A 205 -12.90 -10.60 14.35
#